data_AF-A0A3E3IC19-F1
#
_entry.id   AF-A0A3E3IC19-F1
#
_cell.length_a   1.000
_cell.length_b   1.000
_cell.length_c   1.000
_cell.angle_alpha   90.00
_cell.angle_beta   90.00
_cell.angle_gamma   90.00
#
_symmetry.space_group_name_H-M   'P 1'
#
loop_
_entity.id
_entity.type
_entity.pdbx_description
1 polymer ?
#
loop_
_entity_poly.entity_id
_entity_poly.type
_entity_poly.pdbx_seq_one_letter_code
_entity_poly.pdbx_strand_id
1 'polypeptide(L)'
;MEKYTHYGIEVVRQVIDESFTSVLKEAKCQYTELAICPEINVIKYEKDGQTKYALIHPLEGFYDYAEAVYITSQTPDDCNWELLRKDIELQKEGKEPMERKTRLAMLIENAEKLAYNIMEKEEGFNIFASAGPQIDEGKVIEIIKTYLEERGITTKDIKNMEHYDVSEELYKILGRKNV
;
A
#
# COMPACT_ATOMS: atom_id res chain seq x y z
N MET A 1 -0.59 -20.94 -14.79
CA MET A 1 -0.15 -19.53 -14.77
C MET A 1 -1.37 -18.67 -15.02
N GLU A 2 -1.67 -17.78 -14.09
CA GLU A 2 -2.86 -16.93 -14.08
C GLU A 2 -2.42 -15.46 -14.18
N LYS A 3 -3.25 -14.61 -14.78
CA LYS A 3 -2.94 -13.19 -15.01
C LYS A 3 -3.95 -12.31 -14.28
N TYR A 4 -3.41 -11.33 -13.56
CA TYR A 4 -4.14 -10.39 -12.72
C TYR A 4 -3.56 -8.99 -12.92
N THR A 5 -4.10 -7.98 -12.22
CA THR A 5 -3.64 -6.60 -12.36
C THR A 5 -3.54 -5.92 -11.01
N HIS A 6 -2.42 -5.26 -10.71
CA HIS A 6 -2.27 -4.42 -9.52
C HIS A 6 -1.95 -2.99 -9.96
N TYR A 7 -2.81 -2.03 -9.60
CA TYR A 7 -2.68 -0.62 -10.03
C TYR A 7 -2.54 -0.43 -11.56
N GLY A 8 -3.25 -1.24 -12.35
CA GLY A 8 -3.17 -1.21 -13.81
C GLY A 8 -1.96 -1.95 -14.41
N ILE A 9 -1.07 -2.53 -13.59
CA ILE A 9 0.09 -3.30 -14.03
C ILE A 9 -0.20 -4.80 -13.98
N GLU A 10 0.08 -5.52 -15.07
CA GLU A 10 -0.10 -6.98 -15.13
C GLU A 10 0.79 -7.68 -14.10
N VAL A 11 0.18 -8.57 -13.31
CA VAL A 11 0.88 -9.48 -12.40
C VAL A 11 0.56 -10.91 -12.80
N VAL A 12 1.60 -11.69 -13.07
CA VAL A 12 1.50 -13.10 -13.37
C VAL A 12 1.66 -13.89 -12.09
N ARG A 13 0.67 -14.70 -11.76
CA ARG A 13 0.68 -15.61 -10.61
C ARG A 13 0.94 -17.04 -11.07
N GLN A 14 1.86 -17.72 -10.42
CA GLN A 14 2.09 -19.15 -10.60
C GLN A 14 2.36 -19.84 -9.26
N VAL A 15 1.99 -21.11 -9.17
CA VAL A 15 2.40 -22.00 -8.08
C VAL A 15 3.38 -23.00 -8.66
N ILE A 16 4.49 -23.21 -7.96
CA ILE A 16 5.53 -24.16 -8.34
C ILE A 16 5.86 -25.06 -7.14
N ASP A 17 6.18 -26.32 -7.40
CA ASP A 17 6.43 -27.34 -6.37
C ASP A 17 7.93 -27.46 -6.03
N GLU A 18 8.69 -26.41 -6.32
CA GLU A 18 10.12 -26.29 -6.06
C GLU A 18 10.47 -24.82 -5.79
N SER A 19 11.74 -24.51 -5.47
CA SER A 19 12.14 -23.12 -5.27
C SER A 19 12.27 -22.37 -6.60
N PHE A 20 11.64 -21.21 -6.73
CA PHE A 20 11.73 -20.36 -7.90
C PHE A 20 13.17 -19.94 -8.19
N THR A 21 13.96 -19.73 -7.13
CA THR A 21 15.38 -19.41 -7.29
C THR A 21 16.19 -20.57 -7.87
N SER A 22 15.80 -21.82 -7.62
CA SER A 22 16.37 -23.01 -8.26
C SER A 22 16.00 -23.07 -9.74
N VAL A 23 14.72 -22.86 -10.07
CA VAL A 23 14.24 -22.76 -11.47
C VAL A 23 15.04 -21.72 -12.26
N LEU A 24 15.29 -20.54 -11.68
CA LEU A 24 16.09 -19.49 -12.33
C LEU A 24 17.55 -19.94 -12.53
N LYS A 25 18.16 -20.59 -11.53
CA LYS A 25 19.54 -21.11 -11.64
C LYS A 25 19.66 -22.16 -12.74
N GLU A 26 18.73 -23.10 -12.85
CA GLU A 26 18.71 -24.12 -13.90
C GLU A 26 18.55 -23.51 -15.29
N ALA A 27 17.71 -22.48 -15.40
CA ALA A 27 17.54 -21.69 -16.62
C ALA A 27 18.74 -20.77 -16.93
N LYS A 28 19.80 -20.77 -16.11
CA LYS A 28 20.96 -19.87 -16.19
C LYS A 28 20.56 -18.39 -16.17
N CYS A 29 19.45 -18.08 -15.50
CA CYS A 29 18.93 -16.73 -15.32
C CYS A 29 19.49 -16.16 -14.00
N GLN A 30 20.29 -15.10 -14.10
CA GLN A 30 20.79 -14.41 -12.93
C GLN A 30 19.69 -13.55 -12.30
N TYR A 31 19.67 -13.53 -10.97
CA TYR A 31 18.76 -12.69 -10.19
C TYR A 31 19.51 -11.96 -9.07
N THR A 32 18.89 -10.91 -8.54
CA THR A 32 19.35 -10.13 -7.40
C THR A 32 18.22 -10.03 -6.40
N GLU A 33 18.47 -10.39 -5.14
CA GLU A 33 17.52 -10.19 -4.05
C GLU A 33 17.40 -8.70 -3.73
N LEU A 34 16.17 -8.20 -3.62
CA LEU A 34 15.90 -6.82 -3.24
C LEU A 34 15.85 -6.72 -1.72
N ALA A 35 16.71 -5.87 -1.15
CA ALA A 35 16.76 -5.60 0.28
C ALA A 35 15.61 -4.67 0.73
N ILE A 36 14.36 -5.14 0.60
CA ILE A 36 13.15 -4.39 0.98
C ILE A 36 12.84 -4.58 2.47
N CYS A 37 12.74 -5.85 2.92
CA CYS A 37 12.43 -6.23 4.29
C CYS A 37 12.85 -7.70 4.53
N PRO A 38 13.36 -8.11 5.71
CA PRO A 38 13.78 -9.49 5.97
C PRO A 38 12.70 -10.57 5.75
N GLU A 39 11.43 -10.22 5.96
CA GLU A 39 10.27 -11.11 5.89
C GLU A 39 9.68 -11.23 4.49
N ILE A 40 10.13 -10.39 3.54
CA ILE A 40 9.59 -10.31 2.18
C ILE A 40 10.67 -10.75 1.18
N ASN A 41 10.45 -11.90 0.54
CA ASN A 41 11.37 -12.41 -0.48
C ASN A 41 10.98 -11.88 -1.87
N VAL A 42 11.70 -10.86 -2.33
CA VAL A 42 11.53 -10.30 -3.68
C VAL A 42 12.87 -10.32 -4.42
N ILE A 43 12.83 -10.79 -5.66
CA ILE A 43 13.99 -10.79 -6.54
C ILE A 43 13.74 -9.96 -7.80
N LYS A 44 14.82 -9.40 -8.34
CA LYS A 44 14.89 -8.81 -9.68
C LYS A 44 15.69 -9.73 -10.59
N TYR A 45 15.22 -10.00 -11.79
CA TYR A 45 15.93 -10.82 -12.78
C TYR A 45 15.67 -10.31 -14.20
N GLU A 46 16.50 -10.74 -15.15
CA GLU A 46 16.32 -10.43 -16.56
C GLU A 46 15.92 -11.69 -17.34
N LYS A 47 14.87 -11.58 -18.14
CA LYS A 47 14.44 -12.65 -19.05
C LYS A 47 14.01 -12.03 -20.38
N ASP A 48 14.54 -12.57 -21.47
CA ASP A 48 14.25 -12.10 -22.84
C ASP A 48 14.48 -10.59 -23.03
N GLY A 49 15.55 -10.06 -22.41
CA GLY A 49 15.91 -8.63 -22.45
C GLY A 49 14.99 -7.72 -21.63
N GLN A 50 14.06 -8.29 -20.83
CA GLN A 50 13.15 -7.53 -19.98
C GLN A 50 13.49 -7.76 -18.51
N THR A 51 13.57 -6.66 -17.76
CA THR A 51 13.60 -6.71 -16.30
C THR A 51 12.25 -7.19 -15.78
N LYS A 52 12.30 -8.15 -14.85
CA LYS A 52 11.15 -8.66 -14.11
C LYS A 52 11.45 -8.64 -12.62
N TYR A 53 10.38 -8.54 -11.84
CA TYR A 53 10.41 -8.64 -10.40
C TYR A 53 9.50 -9.79 -9.99
N ALA A 54 9.93 -10.59 -9.03
CA ALA A 54 9.13 -11.68 -8.48
C ALA A 54 9.08 -11.59 -6.96
N LEU A 55 7.87 -11.51 -6.41
CA LEU A 55 7.60 -11.81 -5.01
C LEU A 55 7.43 -13.32 -4.87
N ILE A 56 8.19 -13.94 -3.99
CA ILE A 56 8.17 -15.38 -3.71
C ILE A 56 7.53 -15.57 -2.34
N HIS A 57 6.42 -16.30 -2.29
CA HIS A 57 5.69 -16.59 -1.07
C HIS A 57 5.58 -18.10 -0.86
N PRO A 58 6.24 -18.67 0.18
CA PRO A 58 6.09 -20.08 0.52
C PRO A 58 4.63 -20.40 0.86
N LEU A 59 4.12 -21.50 0.33
CA LEU A 59 2.81 -22.04 0.70
C LEU A 59 3.01 -23.06 1.82
N GLU A 60 2.37 -22.83 2.96
CA GLU A 60 2.41 -23.78 4.06
C GLU A 60 1.44 -24.94 3.79
N GLY A 61 1.95 -26.17 3.76
CA GLY A 61 1.20 -27.41 3.54
C GLY A 61 1.82 -28.59 4.28
N PHE A 62 1.01 -29.62 4.58
CA PHE A 62 1.40 -30.73 5.46
C PHE A 62 2.38 -31.76 4.84
N TYR A 63 2.52 -31.81 3.51
CA TYR A 63 3.27 -32.90 2.88
C TYR A 63 4.19 -32.52 1.71
N ASP A 64 4.00 -31.38 1.02
CA ASP A 64 4.88 -30.96 -0.09
C ASP A 64 5.16 -29.45 -0.03
N TYR A 65 6.41 -29.06 -0.29
CA TYR A 65 6.84 -27.67 -0.40
C TYR A 65 6.36 -27.07 -1.72
N ALA A 66 5.75 -25.88 -1.68
CA ALA A 66 5.42 -25.12 -2.88
C ALA A 66 5.62 -23.61 -2.65
N GLU A 67 5.87 -22.88 -3.72
CA GLU A 67 5.96 -21.42 -3.72
C GLU A 67 4.88 -20.83 -4.64
N ALA A 68 4.14 -19.84 -4.12
CA ALA A 68 3.39 -18.91 -4.95
C ALA A 68 4.30 -17.76 -5.37
N VAL A 69 4.43 -17.55 -6.68
CA VAL A 69 5.30 -16.53 -7.27
C VAL A 69 4.45 -15.51 -8.03
N TYR A 70 4.67 -14.24 -7.73
CA TYR A 70 3.96 -13.10 -8.32
C TYR A 70 4.96 -12.26 -9.12
N ILE A 71 4.84 -12.30 -10.44
CA ILE A 71 5.80 -11.72 -11.37
C ILE A 71 5.22 -10.47 -12.01
N THR A 72 5.98 -9.38 -12.00
CA THR A 72 5.59 -8.08 -12.58
C THR A 72 6.77 -7.44 -13.32
N SER A 73 6.50 -6.48 -14.21
CA SER A 73 7.51 -5.71 -14.94
C SER A 73 8.11 -4.55 -14.14
N GLN A 74 7.47 -4.12 -13.05
CA GLN A 74 7.91 -3.00 -12.22
C GLN A 74 7.57 -3.22 -10.75
N THR A 75 8.24 -2.49 -9.86
CA THR A 75 7.88 -2.47 -8.44
C THR A 75 6.51 -1.81 -8.23
N PRO A 76 5.73 -2.19 -7.20
CA PRO A 76 4.53 -1.44 -6.81
C PRO A 76 4.88 0.03 -6.53
N ASP A 77 4.01 0.96 -6.93
CA ASP A 77 4.20 2.40 -6.73
C ASP A 77 4.34 2.80 -5.25
N ASP A 78 3.69 2.03 -4.36
CA ASP A 78 3.71 2.20 -2.91
C ASP A 78 4.75 1.30 -2.21
N CYS A 79 5.56 0.57 -2.97
CA CYS A 79 6.51 -0.44 -2.50
C CYS A 79 5.89 -1.56 -1.63
N ASN A 80 4.57 -1.72 -1.62
CA ASN A 80 3.86 -2.64 -0.75
C ASN A 80 3.60 -3.99 -1.44
N TRP A 81 4.63 -4.83 -1.46
CA TRP A 81 4.58 -6.17 -2.08
C TRP A 81 3.54 -7.10 -1.45
N GLU A 82 3.29 -6.96 -0.16
CA GLU A 82 2.28 -7.78 0.52
C GLU A 82 0.86 -7.33 0.15
N LEU A 83 0.63 -6.05 -0.10
CA LEU A 83 -0.63 -5.56 -0.65
C LEU A 83 -0.84 -6.05 -2.08
N LEU A 84 0.20 -6.03 -2.92
CA LEU A 84 0.16 -6.64 -4.25
C LEU A 84 -0.26 -8.11 -4.13
N ARG A 85 0.38 -8.89 -3.26
CA ARG A 85 0.04 -10.30 -3.03
C ARG A 85 -1.44 -10.49 -2.67
N LYS A 86 -1.92 -9.71 -1.70
CA LYS A 86 -3.31 -9.78 -1.22
C LYS A 86 -4.31 -9.40 -2.30
N ASP A 87 -4.03 -8.36 -3.08
CA ASP A 87 -4.86 -7.94 -4.21
C ASP A 87 -4.99 -9.07 -5.24
N ILE A 88 -3.88 -9.73 -5.59
CA ILE A 88 -3.90 -10.86 -6.53
C ILE A 88 -4.71 -12.05 -5.98
N GLU A 89 -4.57 -12.40 -4.70
CA GLU A 89 -5.37 -13.48 -4.10
C GLU A 89 -6.86 -13.13 -4.03
N LEU A 90 -7.21 -11.86 -3.76
CA LEU A 90 -8.60 -11.41 -3.78
C LEU A 90 -9.20 -11.43 -5.19
N GLN A 91 -8.43 -11.06 -6.22
CA GLN A 91 -8.86 -11.16 -7.61
C GLN A 91 -9.10 -12.61 -8.04
N LYS A 92 -8.26 -13.54 -7.57
CA LYS A 92 -8.48 -14.97 -7.76
C LYS A 92 -9.81 -15.45 -7.13
N GLU A 93 -10.26 -14.82 -6.06
CA GLU A 93 -11.57 -15.03 -5.44
C GLU A 93 -12.72 -14.25 -6.12
N GLY A 94 -12.44 -13.52 -7.20
CA GLY A 94 -13.43 -12.78 -7.99
C GLY A 94 -13.66 -11.33 -7.54
N LYS A 95 -12.75 -10.74 -6.76
CA LYS A 95 -12.77 -9.30 -6.46
C LYS A 95 -12.19 -8.50 -7.63
N GLU A 96 -12.68 -7.26 -7.77
CA GLU A 96 -12.08 -6.31 -8.71
C GLU A 96 -10.68 -5.89 -8.23
N PRO A 97 -9.75 -5.54 -9.16
CA PRO A 97 -8.43 -5.03 -8.81
C PRO A 97 -8.47 -3.82 -7.88
N MET A 98 -7.54 -3.77 -6.92
CA MET A 98 -7.43 -2.61 -6.04
C MET A 98 -6.99 -1.37 -6.84
N GLU A 99 -7.66 -0.24 -6.54
CA GLU A 99 -7.18 1.07 -6.95
C GLU A 99 -6.07 1.54 -6.01
N ARG A 100 -5.10 2.25 -6.57
CA ARG A 100 -4.02 2.85 -5.78
C ARG A 100 -4.61 3.89 -4.84
N LYS A 101 -4.00 4.06 -3.67
CA LYS A 101 -4.31 5.20 -2.82
C LYS A 101 -3.58 6.44 -3.28
N THR A 102 -4.25 7.59 -3.34
CA THR A 102 -3.57 8.84 -3.68
C THR A 102 -2.66 9.30 -2.55
N ARG A 103 -1.59 10.02 -2.89
CA ARG A 103 -0.69 10.62 -1.90
C ARG A 103 -1.45 11.56 -0.95
N LEU A 104 -2.48 12.27 -1.43
CA LEU A 104 -3.27 13.16 -0.59
C LEU A 104 -4.06 12.37 0.44
N ALA A 105 -4.76 11.31 0.04
CA ALA A 105 -5.48 10.44 0.97
C ALA A 105 -4.55 9.81 2.02
N MET A 106 -3.37 9.33 1.61
CA MET A 106 -2.37 8.79 2.55
C MET A 106 -1.93 9.81 3.62
N LEU A 107 -1.75 11.08 3.23
CA LEU A 107 -1.37 12.14 4.16
C LEU A 107 -2.50 12.51 5.11
N ILE A 108 -3.73 12.59 4.60
CA ILE A 108 -4.94 12.85 5.39
C ILE A 108 -5.11 11.76 6.45
N GLU A 109 -5.05 10.48 6.07
CA GLU A 109 -5.20 9.38 7.03
C GLU A 109 -4.13 9.36 8.12
N ASN A 110 -2.88 9.69 7.77
CA ASN A 110 -1.81 9.78 8.75
C ASN A 110 -2.04 10.97 9.71
N ALA A 111 -2.58 12.08 9.20
CA ALA A 111 -2.92 13.23 10.01
C ALA A 111 -4.16 12.98 10.89
N GLU A 112 -5.17 12.26 10.40
CA GLU A 112 -6.33 11.83 11.20
C GLU A 112 -5.89 10.91 12.33
N LYS A 113 -5.03 9.91 12.06
CA LYS A 113 -4.44 9.06 13.11
C LYS A 113 -3.70 9.90 14.16
N LEU A 114 -2.96 10.93 13.74
CA LEU A 114 -2.31 11.85 14.67
C LEU A 114 -3.35 12.64 15.49
N ALA A 115 -4.39 13.16 14.85
CA ALA A 115 -5.45 13.91 15.51
C ALA A 115 -6.16 13.07 16.58
N TYR A 116 -6.55 11.83 16.24
CA TYR A 116 -7.16 10.91 17.20
C TYR A 116 -6.23 10.61 18.38
N ASN A 117 -4.95 10.35 18.13
CA ASN A 117 -3.97 10.12 19.19
C ASN A 117 -3.75 11.35 20.11
N ILE A 118 -3.89 12.57 19.59
CA ILE A 118 -3.80 13.80 20.38
C ILE A 118 -5.05 13.96 21.24
N MET A 119 -6.23 13.82 20.63
CA MET A 119 -7.52 13.96 21.31
C MET A 119 -7.70 12.92 22.42
N GLU A 120 -7.34 11.66 22.18
CA GLU A 120 -7.36 10.59 23.20
C GLU A 120 -6.49 10.92 24.42
N LYS A 121 -5.36 11.60 24.21
CA LYS A 121 -4.45 12.01 25.29
C LYS A 121 -4.94 13.24 26.05
N GLU A 122 -5.62 14.16 25.38
CA GLU A 122 -6.13 15.39 25.97
C GLU A 122 -7.43 15.19 26.77
N GLU A 123 -8.33 14.31 26.32
CA GLU A 123 -9.59 14.06 27.01
C GLU A 123 -9.43 13.23 28.29
N GLY A 124 -8.25 12.67 28.55
CA GLY A 124 -7.96 11.88 29.75
C GLY A 124 -8.94 10.71 29.90
N PHE A 125 -8.67 9.59 29.23
CA PHE A 125 -9.47 8.36 29.17
C PHE A 125 -10.41 8.14 30.38
N ASN A 126 -11.65 8.65 30.29
CA ASN A 126 -12.60 8.58 31.39
C ASN A 126 -13.56 7.42 31.15
N ILE A 127 -13.20 6.24 31.68
CA ILE A 127 -13.95 4.97 31.61
C ILE A 127 -15.41 5.04 32.10
N PHE A 128 -15.81 6.15 32.73
CA PHE A 128 -17.17 6.38 33.25
C PHE A 128 -17.99 7.38 32.44
N ALA A 129 -17.46 7.95 31.35
CA ALA A 129 -18.22 8.82 30.47
C ALA A 129 -19.23 7.99 29.65
N SER A 130 -20.51 8.33 29.74
CA SER A 130 -21.61 7.64 29.04
C SER A 130 -21.72 7.99 27.55
N ALA A 131 -20.97 8.99 27.10
CA ALA A 131 -20.73 9.28 25.69
C ALA A 131 -19.24 9.06 25.43
N GLY A 132 -18.90 8.34 24.36
CA GLY A 132 -17.51 8.20 23.91
C GLY A 132 -16.88 9.57 23.62
N PRO A 133 -15.56 9.61 23.35
CA PRO A 133 -14.85 10.85 23.03
C PRO A 133 -15.61 11.65 21.97
N GLN A 134 -15.86 12.93 22.23
CA GLN A 134 -16.54 13.79 21.25
C GLN A 134 -15.48 14.30 20.28
N ILE A 135 -15.49 13.75 19.06
CA ILE A 135 -14.54 14.17 18.02
C ILE A 135 -14.92 15.57 17.55
N ASP A 136 -14.09 16.56 17.88
CA ASP A 136 -14.18 17.90 17.30
C ASP A 136 -13.63 17.87 15.87
N GLU A 137 -14.53 17.74 14.89
CA GLU A 137 -14.18 17.72 13.47
C GLU A 137 -13.40 18.97 13.03
N GLY A 138 -13.69 20.15 13.61
CA GLY A 138 -12.97 21.38 13.31
C GLY A 138 -11.51 21.28 13.74
N LYS A 139 -11.26 20.74 14.93
CA LYS A 139 -9.91 20.49 15.44
C LYS A 139 -9.18 19.41 14.64
N VAL A 140 -9.86 18.35 14.17
CA VAL A 140 -9.27 17.37 13.25
C VAL A 140 -8.77 18.06 11.98
N ILE A 141 -9.60 18.90 11.36
CA ILE A 141 -9.25 19.65 10.15
C ILE A 141 -8.04 20.56 10.37
N GLU A 142 -7.95 21.26 11.50
CA GLU A 142 -6.79 22.10 11.83
C GLU A 142 -5.50 21.28 11.97
N ILE A 143 -5.57 20.11 12.60
CA ILE A 143 -4.44 19.19 12.73
C ILE A 143 -4.02 18.67 11.36
N ILE A 144 -4.98 18.32 10.49
CA ILE A 144 -4.69 17.90 9.10
C ILE A 144 -3.96 19.00 8.34
N LYS A 145 -4.45 20.24 8.39
CA LYS A 145 -3.80 21.38 7.72
C LYS A 145 -2.38 21.61 8.24
N THR A 146 -2.20 21.61 9.56
CA THR A 146 -0.88 21.76 10.18
C THR A 146 0.07 20.65 9.74
N TYR A 147 -0.39 19.38 9.76
CA TYR A 147 0.39 18.23 9.35
C TYR A 147 0.87 18.30 7.89
N LEU A 148 0.01 18.82 7.00
CA LEU A 148 0.32 19.04 5.59
C LEU A 148 1.35 20.18 5.42
N GLU A 149 1.14 21.30 6.11
CA GLU A 149 2.04 22.46 6.07
C GLU A 149 3.46 22.12 6.57
N GLU A 150 3.56 21.35 7.66
CA GLU A 150 4.85 20.84 8.19
C GLU A 150 5.61 19.97 7.18
N ARG A 151 4.91 19.36 6.23
CA ARG A 151 5.49 18.56 5.13
C ARG A 151 5.70 19.37 3.85
N GLY A 152 5.57 20.69 3.93
CA GLY A 152 5.75 21.62 2.82
C GLY A 152 4.61 21.58 1.80
N ILE A 153 3.42 21.11 2.18
CA ILE A 153 2.26 21.01 1.28
C ILE A 153 1.37 22.22 1.54
N THR A 154 1.31 23.12 0.57
CA THR A 154 0.47 24.31 0.63
C THR A 154 -0.93 24.05 0.08
N THR A 155 -1.87 24.95 0.39
CA THR A 155 -3.22 24.95 -0.23
C THR A 155 -3.19 25.01 -1.76
N LYS A 156 -2.13 25.56 -2.37
CA LYS A 156 -1.94 25.57 -3.83
C LYS A 156 -1.50 24.19 -4.34
N ASP A 157 -0.68 23.47 -3.57
CA ASP A 157 -0.22 22.13 -3.94
C ASP A 157 -1.37 21.14 -3.89
N ILE A 158 -2.21 21.20 -2.84
CA ILE A 158 -3.41 20.35 -2.69
C ILE A 158 -4.30 20.42 -3.95
N LYS A 159 -4.45 21.60 -4.55
CA LYS A 159 -5.27 21.77 -5.76
C LYS A 159 -4.76 20.99 -6.98
N ASN A 160 -3.48 20.69 -7.03
CA ASN A 160 -2.84 19.96 -8.12
C ASN A 160 -2.54 18.50 -7.76
N MET A 161 -2.83 18.08 -6.52
CA MET A 161 -2.67 16.69 -6.11
C MET A 161 -3.84 15.85 -6.62
N GLU A 162 -3.54 14.61 -6.99
CA GLU A 162 -4.54 13.58 -7.26
C GLU A 162 -5.33 13.27 -5.98
N HIS A 163 -6.65 13.15 -6.10
CA HIS A 163 -7.57 13.14 -4.95
C HIS A 163 -8.89 12.39 -5.22
N TYR A 164 -8.93 11.46 -6.18
CA TYR A 164 -10.17 10.75 -6.53
C TYR A 164 -10.73 9.91 -5.36
N ASP A 165 -9.90 9.56 -4.39
CA ASP A 165 -10.23 8.82 -3.16
C ASP A 165 -10.37 9.72 -1.93
N VAL A 166 -10.43 11.04 -2.12
CA VAL A 166 -10.68 12.04 -1.05
C VAL A 166 -12.05 12.66 -1.29
N SER A 167 -12.85 12.84 -0.23
CA SER A 167 -14.17 13.46 -0.39
C SER A 167 -14.06 14.91 -0.89
N GLU A 168 -14.93 15.28 -1.83
CA GLU A 168 -15.00 16.62 -2.41
C GLU A 168 -15.14 17.74 -1.37
N GLU A 169 -15.87 17.45 -0.28
CA GLU A 169 -16.05 18.38 0.82
C GLU A 169 -14.75 18.63 1.58
N LEU A 170 -14.08 17.56 2.01
CA LEU A 170 -12.81 17.65 2.74
C LEU A 170 -11.74 18.31 1.87
N TYR A 171 -11.64 17.90 0.60
CA TYR A 171 -10.74 18.50 -0.38
C TYR A 171 -10.93 20.03 -0.48
N LYS A 172 -12.19 20.50 -0.57
CA LYS A 172 -12.51 21.93 -0.62
C LYS A 172 -12.15 22.65 0.68
N ILE A 173 -12.36 22.03 1.84
CA ILE A 173 -12.01 22.59 3.14
C ILE A 173 -10.49 22.77 3.27
N LEU A 174 -9.72 21.74 2.90
CA LEU A 174 -8.26 21.76 2.95
C LEU A 174 -7.65 22.73 1.93
N GLY A 175 -8.30 22.94 0.79
CA GLY A 175 -7.86 23.88 -0.25
C GLY A 175 -8.13 25.37 0.03
N ARG A 176 -8.74 25.72 1.18
CA ARG A 176 -8.98 27.11 1.60
C ARG A 176 -7.85 27.61 2.49
N LYS A 177 -7.46 28.88 2.32
CA LYS A 177 -6.55 29.55 3.26
C LYS A 177 -7.24 29.64 4.64
N ASN A 178 -6.45 29.48 5.71
CA ASN A 178 -6.88 29.86 7.05
C ASN A 178 -7.17 31.36 7.02
N VAL A 179 -8.39 31.76 7.42
CA VAL A 179 -8.84 33.16 7.51
C VAL A 179 -8.45 33.70 8.87
#